data_AF-A4EPV6-F1
#
_entry.id   AF-A4EPV6-F1
#
_cell.length_a   1.000
_cell.length_b   1.000
_cell.length_c   1.000
_cell.angle_alpha   90.00
_cell.angle_beta   90.00
_cell.angle_gamma   90.00
#
_symmetry.space_group_name_H-M   'P 1'
#
loop_
_entity.id
_entity.type
_entity.pdbx_description
1 polymer ?
#
loop_
_entity_poly.entity_id
_entity_poly.type
_entity_poly.pdbx_seq_one_letter_code
_entity_poly.pdbx_strand_id
1 'polypeptide(L)'
;MTKLRHKQVWTWWLQKVGAELAEQDYAPHPVYVAGWEPGNQMYQAEFILGFSKDGLRQVQVHYIPSAKQLGVIAFHYWCHDSAQRFGNIRQAGDWTDQTLQLPWRQLDIRDALRGWNLLRYTNKVKFDQSGEAVNLEKIWHRHQQPLADLLLRLAEVAHDASGFRPPLLSAEE
;
A
#
# COMPACT_ATOMS: atom_id res chain seq x y z
N MET A 1 31.12 -11.24 2.02
CA MET A 1 29.76 -11.13 2.62
C MET A 1 28.81 -12.02 1.83
N THR A 2 27.97 -12.83 2.48
CA THR A 2 26.94 -13.61 1.80
C THR A 2 25.90 -12.68 1.17
N LYS A 3 25.51 -12.96 -0.08
CA LYS A 3 24.46 -12.21 -0.79
C LYS A 3 23.10 -12.56 -0.22
N LEU A 4 22.40 -11.59 0.36
CA LEU A 4 21.06 -11.76 0.91
C LEU A 4 20.01 -11.93 -0.20
N ARG A 5 19.08 -12.87 -0.05
CA ARG A 5 18.08 -13.21 -1.07
C ARG A 5 16.83 -12.33 -1.01
N HIS A 6 17.00 -11.02 -1.13
CA HIS A 6 15.93 -10.01 -1.02
C HIS A 6 14.76 -10.20 -1.99
N LYS A 7 15.01 -10.64 -3.23
CA LYS A 7 13.94 -10.89 -4.22
C LYS A 7 12.99 -12.02 -3.77
N GLN A 8 13.51 -13.03 -3.05
CA GLN A 8 12.69 -14.12 -2.50
C GLN A 8 11.81 -13.62 -1.36
N VAL A 9 12.35 -12.75 -0.49
CA VAL A 9 11.56 -12.06 0.55
C VAL A 9 10.40 -11.29 -0.06
N TRP A 10 10.66 -10.49 -1.10
CA TRP A 10 9.64 -9.75 -1.81
C TRP A 10 8.55 -10.66 -2.40
N THR A 11 8.96 -11.71 -3.11
CA THR A 11 8.03 -12.64 -3.76
C THR A 11 7.12 -13.33 -2.75
N TRP A 12 7.69 -13.82 -1.64
CA TRP A 12 6.93 -14.45 -0.57
C TRP A 12 5.94 -13.48 0.08
N TRP A 13 6.39 -12.26 0.37
CA TRP A 13 5.56 -11.23 0.99
C TRP A 13 4.39 -10.81 0.09
N LEU A 14 4.68 -10.56 -1.18
CA LEU A 14 3.68 -10.16 -2.18
C LEU A 14 2.60 -11.24 -2.34
N GLN A 15 2.98 -12.53 -2.31
CA GLN A 15 2.02 -13.63 -2.39
C GLN A 15 1.07 -13.67 -1.18
N LYS A 16 1.60 -13.53 0.04
CA LYS A 16 0.79 -13.54 1.28
C LYS A 16 -0.17 -12.35 1.35
N VAL A 17 0.37 -11.14 1.16
CA VAL A 17 -0.45 -9.92 1.21
C VAL A 17 -1.43 -9.86 0.05
N GLY A 18 -1.01 -10.28 -1.14
CA GLY A 18 -1.88 -10.31 -2.33
C GLY A 18 -3.08 -11.24 -2.16
N ALA A 19 -2.92 -12.38 -1.48
CA ALA A 19 -4.04 -13.27 -1.16
C ALA A 19 -5.06 -12.58 -0.22
N GLU A 20 -4.59 -11.97 0.86
CA GLU A 20 -5.44 -11.25 1.82
C GLU A 20 -6.18 -10.07 1.18
N LEU A 21 -5.50 -9.35 0.28
CA LEU A 21 -6.11 -8.27 -0.49
C LEU A 21 -7.18 -8.77 -1.46
N ALA A 22 -6.94 -9.89 -2.13
CA ALA A 22 -7.89 -10.48 -3.07
C ALA A 22 -9.17 -10.96 -2.39
N GLU A 23 -9.10 -11.44 -1.14
CA GLU A 23 -10.29 -11.80 -0.33
C GLU A 23 -11.21 -10.59 -0.04
N GLN A 24 -10.70 -9.37 -0.22
CA GLN A 24 -11.38 -8.11 0.00
C GLN A 24 -11.61 -7.34 -1.30
N ASP A 25 -11.62 -8.04 -2.45
CA ASP A 25 -11.83 -7.51 -3.80
C ASP A 25 -10.79 -6.48 -4.28
N TYR A 26 -9.63 -6.40 -3.63
CA TYR A 26 -8.52 -5.61 -4.15
C TYR A 26 -7.83 -6.35 -5.31
N ALA A 27 -7.67 -5.65 -6.43
CA ALA A 27 -6.96 -6.15 -7.60
C ALA A 27 -5.61 -5.43 -7.77
N PRO A 28 -4.60 -6.06 -8.40
CA PRO A 28 -3.36 -5.37 -8.77
C PRO A 28 -3.64 -4.10 -9.57
N HIS A 29 -2.87 -3.06 -9.29
CA HIS A 29 -3.03 -1.77 -9.93
C HIS A 29 -2.83 -1.90 -11.46
N PRO A 30 -3.72 -1.33 -12.30
CA PRO A 30 -3.68 -1.55 -13.75
C PRO A 30 -2.47 -0.91 -14.44
N VAL A 31 -1.84 0.06 -13.79
CA VAL A 31 -0.72 0.85 -14.31
C VAL A 31 0.60 0.61 -13.56
N TYR A 32 0.64 0.71 -12.22
CA TYR A 32 1.83 0.42 -11.42
C TYR A 32 2.06 -1.08 -11.25
N VAL A 33 2.88 -1.65 -12.12
CA VAL A 33 3.25 -3.06 -12.09
C VAL A 33 4.19 -3.35 -10.91
N ALA A 34 3.92 -4.45 -10.20
CA ALA A 34 4.76 -4.91 -9.10
C ALA A 34 6.20 -5.19 -9.54
N GLY A 35 7.19 -4.66 -8.82
CA GLY A 35 8.59 -4.80 -9.23
C GLY A 35 9.60 -4.06 -8.37
N TRP A 36 10.83 -4.01 -8.88
CA TRP A 36 11.90 -3.19 -8.31
C TRP A 36 11.76 -1.76 -8.81
N GLU A 37 11.69 -0.80 -7.88
CA GLU A 37 11.67 0.62 -8.17
C GLU A 37 13.07 1.20 -7.88
N PRO A 38 13.83 1.57 -8.92
CA PRO A 38 15.23 1.98 -8.76
C PRO A 38 15.40 3.34 -8.08
N GLY A 39 14.44 4.26 -8.20
CA GLY A 39 14.54 5.61 -7.61
C GLY A 39 14.55 5.59 -6.08
N ASN A 40 13.70 4.75 -5.49
CA ASN A 40 13.54 4.57 -4.05
C ASN A 40 14.32 3.37 -3.51
N GLN A 41 14.95 2.60 -4.39
CA GLN A 41 15.70 1.38 -4.05
C GLN A 41 14.87 0.39 -3.22
N MET A 42 13.63 0.13 -3.65
CA MET A 42 12.71 -0.78 -2.97
C MET A 42 11.92 -1.62 -3.95
N TYR A 43 11.38 -2.74 -3.48
CA TYR A 43 10.33 -3.44 -4.20
C TYR A 43 8.98 -2.83 -3.83
N GLN A 44 8.09 -2.67 -4.81
CA GLN A 44 6.76 -2.09 -4.60
C GLN A 44 5.71 -2.83 -5.44
N ALA A 45 4.49 -2.90 -4.92
CA ALA A 45 3.29 -3.31 -5.62
C ALA A 45 2.13 -2.45 -5.13
N GLU A 46 1.16 -2.24 -6.00
CA GLU A 46 -0.03 -1.47 -5.67
C GLU A 46 -1.28 -2.26 -6.02
N PHE A 47 -2.34 -2.02 -5.26
CA PHE A 47 -3.63 -2.68 -5.40
C PHE A 47 -4.75 -1.65 -5.24
N ILE A 48 -5.88 -1.86 -5.91
CA ILE A 48 -7.04 -0.97 -5.84
C ILE A 48 -8.32 -1.74 -5.56
N LEU A 49 -9.22 -1.16 -4.75
CA LEU A 49 -10.57 -1.69 -4.52
C LEU A 49 -11.52 -1.13 -5.57
N GLY A 50 -11.40 -1.61 -6.81
CA GLY A 50 -12.22 -1.17 -7.95
C GLY A 50 -12.40 0.35 -8.03
N PHE A 51 -13.50 0.79 -8.67
CA PHE A 51 -13.92 2.18 -8.66
C PHE A 51 -15.24 2.29 -7.91
N SER A 52 -15.20 2.95 -6.75
CA SER A 52 -16.36 3.13 -5.89
C SER A 52 -17.01 4.49 -6.13
N LYS A 53 -18.32 4.61 -5.81
CA LYS A 53 -19.09 5.86 -6.01
C LYS A 53 -18.61 7.03 -5.14
N ASP A 54 -17.85 6.72 -4.10
CA ASP A 54 -17.33 7.67 -3.11
C ASP A 54 -15.82 7.94 -3.29
N GLY A 55 -15.13 7.17 -4.13
CA GLY A 55 -13.71 7.36 -4.36
C GLY A 55 -12.95 6.16 -4.90
N LEU A 56 -11.62 6.28 -4.81
CA LEU A 56 -10.63 5.26 -5.14
C LEU A 56 -9.89 4.88 -3.86
N ARG A 57 -9.87 3.59 -3.53
CA ARG A 57 -9.07 3.05 -2.43
C ARG A 57 -7.88 2.32 -3.03
N GLN A 58 -6.70 2.62 -2.50
CA GLN A 58 -5.43 2.08 -3.00
C GLN A 58 -4.60 1.58 -1.84
N VAL A 59 -3.97 0.41 -2.00
CA VAL A 59 -3.04 -0.17 -1.05
C VAL A 59 -1.69 -0.33 -1.73
N GLN A 60 -0.67 0.30 -1.17
CA GLN A 60 0.72 0.15 -1.58
C GLN A 60 1.45 -0.80 -0.62
N VAL A 61 2.14 -1.78 -1.18
CA VAL A 61 2.96 -2.75 -0.46
C VAL A 61 4.41 -2.55 -0.89
N HIS A 62 5.33 -2.44 0.07
CA HIS A 62 6.74 -2.23 -0.24
C HIS A 62 7.69 -3.07 0.62
N TYR A 63 8.87 -3.35 0.06
CA TYR A 63 10.00 -3.96 0.76
C TYR A 63 11.29 -3.20 0.47
N ILE A 64 11.93 -2.69 1.53
CA ILE A 64 13.19 -1.93 1.45
C ILE A 64 14.35 -2.87 1.85
N PRO A 65 15.19 -3.32 0.89
CA PRO A 65 16.26 -4.29 1.18
C PRO A 65 17.30 -3.80 2.20
N SER A 66 17.72 -2.54 2.08
CA SER A 66 18.73 -1.93 2.96
C SER A 66 18.28 -1.88 4.42
N ALA A 67 17.01 -1.59 4.65
CA ALA A 67 16.38 -1.56 5.97
C ALA A 67 15.88 -2.95 6.44
N LYS A 68 15.80 -3.92 5.52
CA LYS A 68 15.17 -5.24 5.72
C LYS A 68 13.74 -5.08 6.25
N GLN A 69 13.01 -4.14 5.66
CA GLN A 69 11.73 -3.64 6.17
C GLN A 69 10.61 -3.85 5.16
N LEU A 70 9.49 -4.39 5.63
CA LEU A 70 8.24 -4.55 4.89
C LEU A 70 7.27 -3.44 5.31
N GLY A 71 6.41 -3.00 4.40
CA GLY A 71 5.42 -1.95 4.66
C GLY A 71 4.16 -2.12 3.82
N VAL A 72 3.05 -1.67 4.39
CA VAL A 72 1.74 -1.56 3.73
C VAL A 72 1.19 -0.18 4.07
N ILE A 73 0.71 0.55 3.07
CA ILE A 73 0.12 1.88 3.21
C ILE A 73 -1.21 1.86 2.45
N ALA A 74 -2.28 2.35 3.07
CA ALA A 74 -3.58 2.47 2.45
C ALA A 74 -3.96 3.95 2.27
N PHE A 75 -4.51 4.26 1.11
CA PHE A 75 -4.99 5.57 0.71
C PHE A 75 -6.46 5.49 0.32
N HIS A 76 -7.21 6.54 0.64
CA HIS A 76 -8.53 6.77 0.07
C HIS A 76 -8.54 8.16 -0.58
N TYR A 77 -8.71 8.18 -1.90
CA TYR A 77 -8.90 9.37 -2.70
C TYR A 77 -10.39 9.59 -2.91
N TRP A 78 -10.90 10.76 -2.53
CA TRP A 78 -12.32 11.08 -2.70
C TRP A 78 -12.59 11.59 -4.11
N CYS A 79 -13.44 10.89 -4.85
CA CYS A 79 -13.69 11.15 -6.26
C CYS A 79 -15.00 10.47 -6.70
N HIS A 80 -16.08 11.24 -6.82
CA HIS A 80 -17.39 10.69 -7.19
C HIS A 80 -17.41 10.04 -8.59
N ASP A 81 -16.57 10.54 -9.49
CA ASP A 81 -16.40 10.09 -10.87
C ASP A 81 -15.18 9.17 -11.06
N SER A 82 -14.71 8.49 -10.00
CA SER A 82 -13.50 7.66 -10.02
C SER A 82 -13.44 6.70 -11.22
N ALA A 83 -14.55 6.05 -11.56
CA ALA A 83 -14.63 5.15 -12.71
C ALA A 83 -14.36 5.85 -14.05
N GLN A 84 -14.96 7.03 -14.27
CA GLN A 84 -14.77 7.81 -15.49
C GLN A 84 -13.34 8.39 -15.55
N ARG A 85 -12.84 8.89 -14.42
CA ARG A 85 -11.55 9.56 -14.31
C ARG A 85 -10.37 8.61 -14.48
N PHE A 86 -10.44 7.42 -13.88
CA PHE A 86 -9.30 6.49 -13.82
C PHE A 86 -9.44 5.26 -14.74
N GLY A 87 -10.66 4.87 -15.13
CA GLY A 87 -10.90 3.59 -15.81
C GLY A 87 -10.19 3.42 -17.16
N ASN A 88 -9.85 4.53 -17.82
CA ASN A 88 -9.18 4.53 -19.12
C ASN A 88 -7.69 4.90 -19.07
N ILE A 89 -7.14 5.21 -17.90
CA ILE A 89 -5.72 5.55 -17.76
C ILE A 89 -4.87 4.29 -17.96
N ARG A 90 -3.81 4.42 -18.74
CA ARG A 90 -2.85 3.33 -19.03
C ARG A 90 -1.39 3.72 -18.76
N GLN A 91 -1.13 4.99 -18.47
CA GLN A 91 0.22 5.52 -18.21
C GLN A 91 0.38 5.93 -16.75
N ALA A 92 1.55 5.64 -16.18
CA ALA A 92 1.85 5.90 -14.77
C ALA A 92 1.86 7.40 -14.44
N GLY A 93 2.41 8.22 -15.34
CA GLY A 93 2.41 9.68 -15.21
C GLY A 93 0.99 10.24 -15.10
N ASP A 94 0.13 9.91 -16.07
CA ASP A 94 -1.27 10.37 -16.07
C ASP A 94 -2.03 9.95 -14.81
N TRP A 95 -1.80 8.73 -14.30
CA TRP A 95 -2.41 8.30 -13.04
C TRP A 95 -1.90 9.14 -11.87
N THR A 96 -0.59 9.37 -11.79
CA THR A 96 0.03 10.23 -10.76
C THR A 96 -0.61 11.60 -10.78
N ASP A 97 -0.65 12.26 -11.94
CA ASP A 97 -1.19 13.61 -12.10
C ASP A 97 -2.67 13.70 -11.67
N GLN A 98 -3.47 12.70 -12.04
CA GLN A 98 -4.88 12.66 -11.65
C GLN A 98 -5.06 12.46 -10.14
N THR A 99 -4.25 11.61 -9.50
CA THR A 99 -4.30 11.41 -8.04
C THR A 99 -3.79 12.61 -7.24
N LEU A 100 -2.78 13.35 -7.74
CA LEU A 100 -2.24 14.55 -7.08
C LEU A 100 -3.25 15.68 -6.96
N GLN A 101 -4.19 15.75 -7.90
CA GLN A 101 -5.25 16.76 -7.92
C GLN A 101 -6.42 16.41 -6.98
N LEU A 102 -6.46 15.18 -6.45
CA LEU A 102 -7.56 14.73 -5.61
C LEU A 102 -7.31 15.01 -4.13
N PRO A 103 -8.36 15.41 -3.40
CA PRO A 103 -8.34 15.30 -1.95
C PRO A 103 -8.14 13.83 -1.57
N TRP A 104 -7.18 13.57 -0.71
CA TRP A 104 -6.91 12.24 -0.19
C TRP A 104 -6.83 12.28 1.32
N ARG A 105 -7.22 11.17 1.94
CA ARG A 105 -6.95 10.90 3.35
C ARG A 105 -6.07 9.69 3.43
N GLN A 106 -4.92 9.90 4.05
CA GLN A 106 -4.18 8.78 4.59
C GLN A 106 -5.03 8.15 5.67
N LEU A 107 -5.42 6.90 5.48
CA LEU A 107 -6.11 6.15 6.51
C LEU A 107 -5.03 5.71 7.50
N ASP A 108 -4.82 6.62 8.44
CA ASP A 108 -3.79 6.63 9.45
C ASP A 108 -4.06 5.51 10.47
N ILE A 109 -3.16 4.53 10.54
CA ILE A 109 -3.35 3.36 11.40
C ILE A 109 -2.50 3.57 12.64
N ARG A 110 -3.19 3.93 13.72
CA ARG A 110 -2.62 4.07 15.05
C ARG A 110 -2.42 2.70 15.68
N ASP A 111 -1.15 2.34 15.85
CA ASP A 111 -0.67 1.78 17.12
C ASP A 111 0.68 2.43 17.48
N ALA A 112 0.84 2.84 18.74
CA ALA A 112 1.79 3.87 19.20
C ALA A 112 3.26 3.38 19.17
N LEU A 113 4.29 4.12 18.74
CA LEU A 113 4.70 5.49 19.05
C LEU A 113 5.57 6.05 17.90
N ARG A 114 5.24 7.26 17.42
CA ARG A 114 5.97 8.10 16.43
C ARG A 114 6.09 7.55 15.00
N GLY A 115 5.03 7.69 14.21
CA GLY A 115 5.13 7.92 12.76
C GLY A 115 5.07 6.71 11.81
N TRP A 116 3.85 6.41 11.35
CA TRP A 116 3.34 5.82 10.09
C TRP A 116 4.07 4.63 9.44
N ASN A 117 3.51 3.42 9.63
CA ASN A 117 3.42 2.26 8.72
C ASN A 117 2.60 1.17 9.44
N LEU A 118 1.69 0.45 8.76
CA LEU A 118 1.07 -0.77 9.31
C LEU A 118 2.09 -1.80 9.82
N LEU A 119 3.29 -1.74 9.23
CA LEU A 119 4.47 -2.49 9.61
C LEU A 119 5.61 -1.51 9.90
N ARG A 120 5.85 -1.18 11.18
CA ARG A 120 7.13 -0.55 11.58
C ARG A 120 7.75 -1.19 12.82
N TYR A 121 8.91 -1.80 12.57
CA TYR A 121 10.18 -1.70 13.31
C TYR A 121 10.73 -2.77 14.25
N THR A 122 9.96 -3.70 14.82
CA THR A 122 10.57 -4.66 15.77
C THR A 122 11.11 -5.93 15.11
N ASN A 123 10.52 -6.37 13.99
CA ASN A 123 10.93 -7.60 13.30
C ASN A 123 11.49 -7.31 11.91
N LYS A 124 12.71 -6.76 11.84
CA LYS A 124 13.48 -6.77 10.59
C LYS A 124 13.51 -8.19 10.03
N VAL A 125 13.51 -8.32 8.71
CA VAL A 125 13.77 -9.63 8.09
C VAL A 125 15.16 -10.07 8.53
N LYS A 126 15.22 -11.20 9.22
CA LYS A 126 16.46 -11.83 9.67
C LYS A 126 16.90 -12.81 8.60
N PHE A 127 18.21 -12.87 8.40
CA PHE A 127 18.83 -13.77 7.46
C PHE A 127 19.80 -14.70 8.19
N ASP A 128 19.88 -15.95 7.75
CA ASP A 128 20.89 -16.89 8.21
C ASP A 128 22.23 -16.67 7.47
N GLN A 129 23.17 -17.59 7.69
CA GLN A 129 24.48 -17.57 7.03
C GLN A 129 24.40 -17.88 5.52
N SER A 130 23.34 -18.56 5.06
CA SER A 130 23.10 -18.88 3.66
C SER A 130 22.48 -17.72 2.88
N GLY A 131 22.03 -16.67 3.59
CA GLY A 131 21.38 -15.50 3.02
C GLY A 131 19.87 -15.69 2.82
N GLU A 132 19.28 -16.72 3.41
CA GLU A 132 17.85 -17.01 3.41
C GLU A 132 17.14 -16.35 4.60
N ALA A 133 15.89 -15.95 4.40
CA ALA A 133 15.11 -15.28 5.43
C ALA A 133 14.49 -16.28 6.40
N VAL A 134 14.66 -16.07 7.72
CA VAL A 134 14.32 -17.07 8.75
C VAL A 134 13.10 -16.73 9.60
N ASN A 135 12.51 -15.55 9.44
CA ASN A 135 11.43 -15.07 10.32
C ASN A 135 10.20 -14.52 9.59
N LEU A 136 10.04 -14.81 8.28
CA LEU A 136 8.94 -14.29 7.48
C LEU A 136 7.57 -14.75 7.98
N GLU A 137 7.39 -16.05 8.25
CA GLU A 137 6.13 -16.60 8.79
C GLU A 137 5.77 -15.97 10.14
N LYS A 138 6.76 -15.80 11.03
CA LYS A 138 6.54 -15.13 12.33
C LYS A 138 6.07 -13.68 12.17
N ILE A 139 6.63 -12.96 11.20
CA ILE A 139 6.18 -11.59 10.88
C ILE A 139 4.73 -11.66 10.39
N TRP A 140 4.43 -12.53 9.42
CA TRP A 140 3.10 -12.64 8.86
C TRP A 140 2.02 -12.97 9.88
N HIS A 141 2.20 -14.01 10.70
CA HIS A 141 1.21 -14.38 11.72
C HIS A 141 0.90 -13.26 12.72
N ARG A 142 1.86 -12.35 12.98
CA ARG A 142 1.63 -11.18 13.84
C ARG A 142 0.77 -10.12 13.16
N HIS A 143 0.81 -10.03 11.84
CA HIS A 143 0.27 -8.89 11.08
C HIS A 143 -0.90 -9.26 10.15
N GLN A 144 -1.20 -10.54 9.96
CA GLN A 144 -2.31 -10.99 9.12
C GLN A 144 -3.65 -10.48 9.64
N GLN A 145 -4.02 -10.76 10.90
CA GLN A 145 -5.31 -10.31 11.44
C GLN A 145 -5.44 -8.77 11.47
N PRO A 146 -4.43 -8.00 11.93
CA PRO A 146 -4.49 -6.54 11.84
C PRO A 146 -4.67 -6.01 10.41
N LEU A 147 -4.09 -6.69 9.41
CA LEU A 147 -4.30 -6.34 8.00
C LEU A 147 -5.73 -6.65 7.57
N ALA A 148 -6.25 -7.85 7.85
CA ALA A 148 -7.62 -8.24 7.55
C ALA A 148 -8.65 -7.25 8.13
N ASP A 149 -8.52 -6.93 9.42
CA ASP A 149 -9.40 -6.00 10.13
C ASP A 149 -9.34 -4.59 9.52
N LEU A 150 -8.16 -4.17 9.06
CA LEU A 150 -8.03 -2.91 8.34
C LEU A 150 -8.80 -2.96 7.02
N LEU A 151 -8.56 -3.99 6.19
CA LEU A 151 -9.14 -4.05 4.86
C LEU A 151 -10.67 -4.04 4.93
N LEU A 152 -11.25 -4.73 5.92
CA LEU A 152 -12.68 -4.66 6.25
C LEU A 152 -13.12 -3.22 6.54
N ARG A 153 -12.41 -2.50 7.42
CA ARG A 153 -12.71 -1.09 7.72
C ARG A 153 -12.59 -0.19 6.48
N LEU A 154 -11.60 -0.42 5.64
CA LEU A 154 -11.41 0.36 4.41
C LEU A 154 -12.59 0.18 3.44
N ALA A 155 -13.13 -1.04 3.37
CA ALA A 155 -14.32 -1.34 2.58
C ALA A 155 -15.59 -0.67 3.16
N GLU A 156 -15.70 -0.58 4.49
CA GLU A 156 -16.86 0.01 5.18
C GLU A 156 -16.90 1.54 5.16
N VAL A 157 -15.76 2.24 5.07
CA VAL A 157 -15.70 3.71 5.09
C VAL A 157 -16.26 4.29 3.79
N ALA A 158 -17.59 4.34 3.69
CA ALA A 158 -18.34 5.12 2.72
C ALA A 158 -18.97 6.31 3.46
N HIS A 159 -18.25 7.44 3.48
CA HIS A 159 -18.84 8.70 3.92
C HIS A 159 -19.32 9.49 2.70
N ASP A 160 -20.43 10.20 2.88
CA ASP A 160 -21.01 11.08 1.88
C ASP A 160 -19.94 12.06 1.34
N ALA A 161 -19.61 11.91 0.05
CA ALA A 161 -18.65 12.75 -0.64
C ALA A 161 -19.06 14.24 -0.66
N SER A 162 -20.33 14.55 -0.38
CA SER A 162 -20.87 15.92 -0.35
C SER A 162 -20.32 16.80 0.79
N GLY A 163 -19.81 16.19 1.87
CA GLY A 163 -19.38 16.92 3.07
C GLY A 163 -17.91 17.32 3.12
N PHE A 164 -17.08 16.87 2.17
CA PHE A 164 -15.63 17.06 2.26
C PHE A 164 -15.14 18.21 1.39
N ARG A 165 -14.54 19.22 2.02
CA ARG A 165 -13.77 20.25 1.32
C ARG A 165 -12.32 19.75 1.20
N PRO A 166 -11.67 19.89 0.03
CA PRO A 166 -10.23 19.66 -0.08
C PRO A 166 -9.51 20.38 1.06
N PRO A 167 -8.38 19.85 1.59
CA PRO A 167 -7.50 20.70 2.38
C PRO A 167 -7.26 21.95 1.55
N LEU A 168 -7.58 23.12 2.11
CA LEU A 168 -7.27 24.39 1.48
C LEU A 168 -5.80 24.30 1.12
N LEU A 169 -5.49 24.16 -0.18
CA LEU A 169 -4.17 24.49 -0.68
C LEU A 169 -3.96 25.90 -0.13
N SER A 170 -2.99 26.06 0.77
CA SER A 170 -2.58 27.35 1.25
C SER A 170 -2.33 28.20 0.00
N ALA A 171 -3.31 29.04 -0.32
CA ALA A 171 -3.14 30.08 -1.29
C ALA A 171 -2.07 30.99 -0.68
N GLU A 172 -0.90 30.96 -1.29
CA GLU A 172 0.12 32.01 -1.29
C GLU A 172 0.47 32.64 0.06
N GLU A 173 1.70 32.37 0.52
CA GLU A 173 2.53 33.41 1.13
C GLU A 173 3.75 33.65 0.25
#